data_AF-A0AAD7K220-F1
#
_entry.id   AF-A0AAD7K220-F1
#
_cell.length_a   1.000
_cell.length_b   1.000
_cell.length_c   1.000
_cell.angle_alpha   90.00
_cell.angle_beta   90.00
_cell.angle_gamma   90.00
#
_symmetry.space_group_name_H-M   'P 1'
#
loop_
_entity.id
_entity.type
_entity.pdbx_description
1 polymer ?
#
loop_
_entity_poly.entity_id
_entity_poly.type
_entity_poly.pdbx_seq_one_letter_code
_entity_poly.pdbx_strand_id
1 'polypeptide(L)'
;MTPTRRRPRDDDNELENIDPALLSPSKRVRTLYAHLGRSSAASLLLSSPKIKSYNNPILTPVVQHVPHAIPTPDWSLSTPGSRKDTYKTRGQLEAQIAELQNQLALAQQNVHVRDQIIEEANATMVYQNMGLRKMNQALFQQEEKAATDRARLFKGKAQCLSADEFFDALKEIQANWTAKEARKEAKKAERQRKKEAREEIEKEWAEMKWKHAVLVEAWEAECAGLVEMGTRKKDLPPKPKLGKKPQLPAVDDEEEEEEEEPIDETDV
;
A
#
# COMPACT_ATOMS: atom_id res chain seq x y z
N MET A 1 -21.04 27.51 8.52
CA MET A 1 -19.94 26.66 9.04
C MET A 1 -18.62 27.23 8.55
N THR A 2 -17.89 27.92 9.43
CA THR A 2 -16.60 28.55 9.12
C THR A 2 -15.47 27.52 9.24
N PRO A 3 -14.57 27.38 8.27
CA PRO A 3 -13.48 26.43 8.34
C PRO A 3 -12.45 26.87 9.39
N THR A 4 -12.18 26.01 10.35
CA THR A 4 -11.18 26.22 11.39
C THR A 4 -9.78 26.22 10.78
N ARG A 5 -9.11 27.38 10.87
CA ARG A 5 -7.73 27.63 10.43
C ARG A 5 -6.77 26.76 11.24
N ARG A 6 -6.25 25.68 10.65
CA ARG A 6 -5.15 24.89 11.24
C ARG A 6 -3.93 25.79 11.39
N ARG A 7 -3.33 25.81 12.58
CA ARG A 7 -2.06 26.50 12.82
C ARG A 7 -0.95 25.78 12.02
N PRO A 8 -0.10 26.51 11.27
CA PRO A 8 1.14 25.93 10.78
C PRO A 8 1.99 25.54 12.00
N ARG A 9 2.53 24.31 12.01
CA ARG A 9 3.52 23.87 12.99
C ARG A 9 4.87 24.30 12.43
N ASP A 10 5.58 25.17 13.15
CA ASP A 10 6.90 25.67 12.74
C ASP A 10 8.03 24.62 12.89
N ASP A 11 7.70 23.35 13.16
CA ASP A 11 8.66 22.23 13.30
C ASP A 11 9.00 21.53 11.97
N ASP A 12 8.54 22.07 10.84
CA ASP A 12 8.59 21.37 9.54
C ASP A 12 9.99 21.27 8.90
N ASN A 13 10.99 21.98 9.44
CA ASN A 13 12.38 21.97 8.95
C ASN A 13 13.33 21.03 9.73
N GLU A 14 12.94 20.47 10.87
CA GLU A 14 13.80 19.52 11.63
C GLU A 14 13.63 18.05 11.19
N LEU A 15 12.66 17.77 10.33
CA LEU A 15 12.35 16.39 9.89
C LEU A 15 13.21 15.90 8.71
N GLU A 16 14.01 16.76 8.09
CA GLU A 16 14.79 16.40 6.88
C GLU A 16 16.01 15.52 7.16
N ASN A 17 16.32 15.22 8.43
CA ASN A 17 17.54 14.48 8.80
C ASN A 17 17.35 13.42 9.91
N ILE A 18 16.16 12.82 10.02
CA ILE A 18 15.93 11.73 10.98
C ILE A 18 16.34 10.40 10.35
N ASP A 19 17.25 9.69 11.00
CA ASP A 19 17.65 8.32 10.62
C ASP A 19 16.42 7.39 10.59
N PRO A 20 16.05 6.83 9.41
CA PRO A 20 14.89 5.95 9.29
C PRO A 20 15.01 4.69 10.16
N ALA A 21 16.21 4.30 10.59
CA ALA A 21 16.42 3.16 11.48
C ALA A 21 15.80 3.38 12.88
N LEU A 22 15.70 4.64 13.33
CA LEU A 22 15.20 5.00 14.66
C LEU A 22 13.66 5.09 14.75
N LEU A 23 12.95 4.99 13.62
CA LEU A 23 11.50 5.03 13.57
C LEU A 23 10.92 3.61 13.68
N SER A 24 9.89 3.45 14.52
CA SER A 24 9.06 2.24 14.52
C SER A 24 8.41 2.04 13.14
N PRO A 25 8.09 0.80 12.72
CA PRO A 25 7.47 0.53 11.43
C PRO A 25 6.23 1.41 11.17
N SER A 26 5.37 1.58 12.17
CA SER A 26 4.19 2.45 12.10
C SER A 26 4.52 3.93 11.86
N LYS A 27 5.60 4.43 12.48
CA LYS A 27 6.06 5.80 12.24
C LYS A 27 6.66 5.95 10.84
N ARG A 28 7.41 4.95 10.35
CA ARG A 28 7.98 4.95 8.97
C ARG A 28 6.89 5.03 7.92
N VAL A 29 5.83 4.25 8.09
CA VAL A 29 4.67 4.28 7.19
C VAL A 29 4.02 5.66 7.21
N ARG A 30 3.84 6.26 8.39
CA ARG A 30 3.22 7.58 8.54
C ARG A 30 4.08 8.71 7.96
N THR A 31 5.40 8.70 8.14
CA THR A 31 6.31 9.65 7.47
C THR A 31 6.32 9.43 5.97
N LEU A 32 6.32 8.18 5.49
CA LEU A 32 6.23 7.87 4.07
C LEU A 32 4.93 8.43 3.45
N TYR A 33 3.78 8.26 4.11
CA TYR A 33 2.52 8.88 3.68
C TYR A 33 2.56 10.41 3.70
N ALA A 34 3.22 11.02 4.69
CA ALA A 34 3.39 12.47 4.78
C ALA A 34 4.29 13.02 3.65
N HIS A 35 5.40 12.34 3.35
CA HIS A 35 6.30 12.70 2.26
C HIS A 35 5.66 12.46 0.90
N LEU A 36 4.94 11.34 0.73
CA LEU A 36 4.11 11.12 -0.45
C LEU A 36 3.11 12.27 -0.58
N GLY A 37 2.27 12.56 0.41
CA GLY A 37 1.28 13.65 0.32
C GLY A 37 1.82 15.04 -0.06
N ARG A 38 3.13 15.31 0.14
CA ARG A 38 3.82 16.53 -0.32
C ARG A 38 4.26 16.50 -1.79
N SER A 39 4.46 15.32 -2.37
CA SER A 39 4.75 15.13 -3.79
C SER A 39 3.50 15.39 -4.64
N SER A 40 3.62 16.20 -5.70
CA SER A 40 2.54 16.40 -6.67
C SER A 40 2.10 15.09 -7.34
N ALA A 41 3.00 14.09 -7.39
CA ALA A 41 2.73 12.77 -7.92
C ALA A 41 2.00 11.84 -6.92
N ALA A 42 1.89 12.20 -5.63
CA ALA A 42 1.23 11.31 -4.69
C ALA A 42 -0.29 11.35 -4.75
N SER A 43 -0.88 12.37 -5.36
CA SER A 43 -2.29 12.29 -5.75
C SER A 43 -2.55 11.10 -6.68
N LEU A 44 -1.57 10.66 -7.49
CA LEU A 44 -1.71 9.46 -8.33
C LEU A 44 -1.65 8.14 -7.54
N LEU A 45 -0.99 8.13 -6.37
CA LEU A 45 -0.80 6.91 -5.57
C LEU A 45 -1.76 6.80 -4.38
N LEU A 46 -2.15 7.93 -3.78
CA LEU A 46 -2.97 8.01 -2.56
C LEU A 46 -4.42 8.32 -2.82
N SER A 47 -4.73 8.94 -3.95
CA SER A 47 -6.12 9.15 -4.28
C SER A 47 -6.69 7.78 -4.69
N SER A 48 -7.77 7.38 -4.03
CA SER A 48 -8.66 6.30 -4.45
C SER A 48 -9.85 6.80 -5.28
N PRO A 49 -9.75 7.79 -6.20
CA PRO A 49 -10.84 8.02 -7.10
C PRO A 49 -10.94 6.73 -7.90
N LYS A 50 -12.14 6.13 -7.85
CA LYS A 50 -12.49 5.04 -8.75
C LYS A 50 -11.94 5.42 -10.12
N ILE A 51 -10.97 4.65 -10.61
CA ILE A 51 -10.39 4.86 -11.93
C ILE A 51 -11.53 4.60 -12.90
N LYS A 52 -12.27 5.65 -13.24
CA LYS A 52 -13.32 5.58 -14.24
C LYS A 52 -12.60 5.41 -15.58
N SER A 53 -13.04 4.45 -16.37
CA SER A 53 -12.46 4.12 -17.69
C SER A 53 -12.30 5.33 -18.61
N TYR A 54 -13.13 6.36 -18.43
CA TYR A 54 -13.05 7.63 -19.16
C TYR A 54 -11.81 8.48 -18.83
N ASN A 55 -11.31 8.45 -17.59
CA ASN A 55 -10.20 9.32 -17.15
C ASN A 55 -8.81 8.73 -17.44
N ASN A 56 -8.71 7.41 -17.62
CA ASN A 56 -7.46 6.71 -17.95
C ASN A 56 -7.72 5.74 -19.11
N PRO A 57 -7.85 6.25 -20.35
CA PRO A 57 -7.94 5.37 -21.50
C PRO A 57 -6.67 4.51 -21.58
N ILE A 58 -6.83 3.24 -21.98
CA ILE A 58 -5.69 2.37 -22.28
C ILE A 58 -4.91 3.07 -23.38
N LEU A 59 -3.70 3.55 -23.04
CA LEU A 59 -2.83 4.21 -23.99
C LEU A 59 -2.61 3.25 -25.16
N THR A 60 -2.92 3.70 -26.37
CA THR A 60 -2.65 2.92 -27.58
C THR A 60 -1.15 2.66 -27.66
N PRO A 61 -0.73 1.41 -27.94
CA PRO A 61 0.70 1.11 -28.06
C PRO A 61 1.31 2.01 -29.14
N VAL A 62 2.30 2.80 -28.75
CA VAL A 62 3.02 3.67 -29.68
C VAL A 62 4.05 2.79 -30.39
N VAL A 63 3.80 2.49 -31.66
CA VAL A 63 4.80 1.85 -32.51
C VAL A 63 5.85 2.90 -32.85
N GLN A 64 6.95 2.89 -32.10
CA GLN A 64 8.08 3.75 -32.41
C GLN A 64 8.88 3.16 -33.56
N HIS A 65 9.31 4.02 -34.45
CA HIS A 65 10.20 3.68 -35.55
C HIS A 65 11.58 4.27 -35.29
N VAL A 66 12.63 3.62 -35.79
CA VAL A 66 13.98 4.17 -35.75
C VAL A 66 13.95 5.54 -36.43
N PRO A 67 14.43 6.62 -35.77
CA PRO A 67 14.40 7.95 -36.34
C PRO A 67 15.10 7.99 -37.70
N HIS A 68 14.46 8.58 -38.71
CA HIS A 68 15.04 8.75 -40.05
C HIS A 68 16.35 9.54 -40.08
N ALA A 69 16.67 10.24 -38.99
CA ALA A 69 17.92 10.99 -38.82
C ALA A 69 19.16 10.08 -38.72
N ILE A 70 18.99 8.80 -38.37
CA ILE A 70 20.10 7.87 -38.23
C ILE A 70 20.27 7.12 -39.56
N PRO A 71 21.41 7.30 -40.26
CA PRO A 71 21.66 6.57 -41.50
C PRO A 71 21.70 5.06 -41.24
N THR A 72 21.35 4.28 -42.26
CA THR A 72 21.49 2.81 -42.22
C THR A 72 22.94 2.43 -42.51
N PRO A 73 23.54 1.48 -41.77
CA PRO A 73 24.91 1.03 -42.05
C PRO A 73 24.97 0.36 -43.42
N ASP A 74 26.05 0.59 -44.16
CA ASP A 74 26.30 -0.13 -45.40
C ASP A 74 26.81 -1.55 -45.11
N TRP A 75 25.88 -2.50 -45.09
CA TRP A 75 26.20 -3.91 -44.88
C TRP A 75 26.91 -4.56 -46.06
N SER A 76 26.95 -3.91 -47.24
CA SER A 76 27.59 -4.48 -48.43
C SER A 76 29.09 -4.71 -48.24
N LEU A 77 29.73 -3.96 -47.33
CA LEU A 77 31.14 -4.09 -46.97
C LEU A 77 31.48 -5.40 -46.24
N SER A 78 30.48 -6.03 -45.62
CA SER A 78 30.63 -7.31 -44.92
C SER A 78 30.58 -8.52 -45.87
N THR A 79 30.00 -8.35 -47.05
CA THR A 79 29.79 -9.44 -48.01
C THR A 79 31.12 -9.89 -48.63
N PRO A 80 31.56 -11.15 -48.43
CA PRO A 80 32.88 -11.61 -48.86
C PRO A 80 33.06 -11.56 -50.40
N GLY A 81 31.97 -11.63 -51.18
CA GLY A 81 32.02 -11.62 -52.66
C GLY A 81 32.21 -10.24 -53.31
N SER A 82 32.15 -9.14 -52.57
CA SER A 82 32.36 -7.79 -53.11
C SER A 82 33.86 -7.48 -53.31
N ARG A 83 34.73 -8.20 -52.60
CA ARG A 83 36.19 -8.06 -52.71
C ARG A 83 36.68 -8.90 -53.89
N LYS A 84 36.61 -8.34 -55.10
CA LYS A 84 37.46 -8.85 -56.18
C LYS A 84 38.90 -8.74 -55.72
N ASP A 85 39.62 -9.86 -55.68
CA ASP A 85 41.00 -10.00 -55.20
C ASP A 85 42.01 -9.27 -56.09
N THR A 86 41.90 -7.95 -56.14
CA THR A 86 42.89 -7.06 -56.74
C THR A 86 43.88 -6.65 -55.65
N TYR A 87 45.17 -6.72 -55.96
CA TYR A 87 46.23 -6.17 -55.11
C TYR A 87 45.90 -4.73 -54.73
N LYS A 88 45.67 -4.49 -53.42
CA LYS A 88 45.41 -3.16 -52.87
C LYS A 88 46.70 -2.54 -52.36
N THR A 89 46.85 -1.24 -52.58
CA THR A 89 47.96 -0.49 -51.97
C THR A 89 47.70 -0.28 -50.48
N ARG A 90 48.76 -0.02 -49.70
CA ARG A 90 48.64 0.26 -48.25
C ARG A 90 47.64 1.37 -47.95
N GLY A 91 47.67 2.47 -48.70
CA GLY A 91 46.74 3.59 -48.50
C GLY A 91 45.28 3.23 -48.74
N GLN A 92 44.99 2.33 -49.70
CA GLN A 92 43.63 1.83 -49.93
C GLN A 92 43.13 0.94 -48.78
N LEU A 93 44.02 0.16 -48.17
CA LEU A 93 43.68 -0.65 -46.98
C LEU A 93 43.40 0.25 -45.78
N GLU A 94 44.22 1.27 -45.52
CA GLU A 94 44.00 2.24 -44.43
C GLU A 94 42.66 2.98 -44.61
N ALA A 95 42.33 3.44 -45.82
CA ALA A 95 41.05 4.06 -46.13
C ALA A 95 39.86 3.10 -45.92
N GLN A 96 40.00 1.83 -46.32
CA GLN A 96 38.96 0.83 -46.10
C GLN A 96 38.76 0.52 -44.61
N ILE A 97 39.83 0.48 -43.82
CA ILE A 97 39.75 0.30 -42.36
C ILE A 97 39.00 1.47 -41.73
N ALA A 98 39.31 2.71 -42.12
CA ALA A 98 38.60 3.90 -41.63
C ALA A 98 37.10 3.85 -41.98
N GLU A 99 36.75 3.45 -43.21
CA GLU A 99 35.35 3.29 -43.60
C GLU A 99 34.64 2.19 -42.80
N LEU A 100 35.28 1.03 -42.61
CA LEU A 100 34.72 -0.04 -41.79
C LEU A 100 34.53 0.39 -40.33
N GLN A 101 35.44 1.18 -39.76
CA GLN A 101 35.30 1.73 -38.42
C GLN A 101 34.11 2.69 -38.32
N ASN A 102 33.92 3.56 -39.32
CA ASN A 102 32.78 4.46 -39.38
C ASN A 102 31.45 3.69 -39.47
N GLN A 103 31.38 2.68 -40.35
CA GLN A 103 30.18 1.84 -40.49
C GLN A 103 29.89 1.01 -39.24
N LEU A 104 30.93 0.54 -38.54
CA LEU A 104 30.78 -0.15 -37.28
C LEU A 104 30.22 0.77 -36.18
N ALA A 105 30.73 2.01 -36.07
CA ALA A 105 30.20 2.99 -35.12
C ALA A 105 28.71 3.32 -35.40
N LEU A 106 28.36 3.46 -36.68
CA LEU A 106 27.00 3.72 -37.14
C LEU A 106 26.07 2.51 -36.87
N ALA A 107 26.57 1.28 -37.03
CA ALA A 107 25.86 0.06 -36.65
C ALA A 107 25.65 -0.03 -35.13
N GLN A 108 26.65 0.31 -34.31
CA GLN A 108 26.51 0.36 -32.85
C GLN A 108 25.45 1.36 -32.42
N GLN A 109 25.42 2.55 -33.03
CA GLN A 109 24.40 3.55 -32.76
C GLN A 109 22.98 3.04 -33.11
N ASN A 110 22.82 2.36 -34.25
CA ASN A 110 21.55 1.76 -34.64
C ASN A 110 21.08 0.67 -33.67
N VAL A 111 21.99 -0.19 -33.22
CA VAL A 111 21.67 -1.22 -32.22
C VAL A 111 21.21 -0.56 -30.93
N HIS A 112 21.95 0.43 -30.43
CA HIS A 112 21.59 1.14 -29.21
C HIS A 112 20.19 1.78 -29.27
N VAL A 113 19.85 2.46 -30.38
CA VAL A 113 18.53 3.07 -30.55
C VAL A 113 17.42 2.03 -30.67
N ARG A 114 17.69 0.89 -31.33
CA ARG A 114 16.73 -0.21 -31.38
C ARG A 114 16.50 -0.83 -30.01
N ASP A 115 17.54 -0.99 -29.20
CA ASP A 115 17.43 -1.52 -27.85
C ASP A 115 16.56 -0.60 -26.98
N GLN A 116 16.75 0.72 -27.09
CA GLN A 116 15.90 1.71 -26.41
C GLN A 116 14.43 1.59 -26.84
N ILE A 117 14.15 1.50 -28.14
CA ILE A 117 12.78 1.33 -28.67
C ILE A 117 12.15 0.03 -28.13
N ILE A 118 12.91 -1.07 -28.07
CA ILE A 118 12.44 -2.35 -27.54
C ILE A 118 12.15 -2.24 -26.03
N GLU A 119 13.02 -1.57 -25.28
CA GLU A 119 12.84 -1.35 -23.84
C GLU A 119 11.56 -0.54 -23.57
N GLU A 120 11.34 0.55 -24.31
CA GLU A 120 10.13 1.36 -24.20
C GLU A 120 8.86 0.57 -24.60
N ALA A 121 8.94 -0.24 -25.65
CA ALA A 121 7.83 -1.12 -26.06
C ALA A 121 7.51 -2.16 -24.97
N ASN A 122 8.53 -2.74 -24.33
CA ASN A 122 8.33 -3.68 -23.22
C ASN A 122 7.72 -2.99 -21.99
N ALA A 123 8.21 -1.80 -21.64
CA ALA A 123 7.67 -1.02 -20.53
C ALA A 123 6.19 -0.67 -20.72
N THR A 124 5.81 -0.23 -21.93
CA THR A 124 4.40 0.06 -22.26
C THR A 124 3.52 -1.18 -22.21
N MET A 125 4.00 -2.34 -22.69
CA MET A 125 3.28 -3.61 -22.61
C MET A 125 3.05 -4.06 -21.15
N VAL A 126 4.06 -3.93 -20.28
CA VAL A 126 3.91 -4.25 -18.85
C VAL A 126 2.87 -3.34 -18.21
N TYR A 127 2.91 -2.03 -18.50
CA TYR A 127 1.93 -1.07 -17.99
C TYR A 127 0.51 -1.41 -18.43
N GLN A 128 0.30 -1.72 -19.71
CA GLN A 128 -1.00 -2.14 -20.24
C GLN A 128 -1.49 -3.43 -19.57
N ASN A 129 -0.62 -4.43 -19.39
CA ASN A 129 -0.95 -5.68 -18.72
C ASN A 129 -1.39 -5.46 -17.26
N MET A 130 -0.71 -4.58 -16.52
CA MET A 130 -1.12 -4.22 -15.16
C MET A 130 -2.49 -3.55 -15.15
N GLY A 131 -2.76 -2.63 -16.09
CA GLY A 131 -4.06 -1.99 -16.26
C GLY A 131 -5.17 -3.00 -16.52
N LEU A 132 -4.95 -3.95 -17.44
CA LEU A 132 -5.89 -5.02 -17.77
C LEU A 132 -6.16 -5.93 -16.57
N ARG A 133 -5.13 -6.32 -15.81
CA ARG A 133 -5.31 -7.13 -14.59
C ARG A 133 -6.20 -6.41 -13.57
N LYS A 134 -5.95 -5.11 -13.34
CA LYS A 134 -6.75 -4.30 -12.42
C LYS A 134 -8.21 -4.17 -12.90
N MET A 135 -8.41 -3.97 -14.20
CA MET A 135 -9.75 -3.91 -14.79
C MET A 135 -10.49 -5.25 -14.67
N ASN A 136 -9.83 -6.37 -14.98
CA ASN A 136 -10.38 -7.71 -14.82
C ASN A 136 -10.74 -8.01 -13.37
N GLN A 137 -9.89 -7.62 -12.42
CA GLN A 137 -10.19 -7.78 -10.99
C GLN A 137 -11.41 -6.94 -10.57
N ALA A 138 -11.51 -5.70 -11.06
CA ALA A 138 -12.66 -4.84 -10.78
C ALA A 138 -13.95 -5.41 -11.38
N LEU A 139 -13.90 -5.94 -12.61
CA LEU A 139 -15.03 -6.63 -13.24
C LEU A 139 -15.42 -7.87 -12.45
N PHE A 140 -14.45 -8.71 -12.08
CA PHE A 140 -14.68 -9.90 -11.28
C PHE A 140 -15.35 -9.56 -9.94
N GLN A 141 -14.89 -8.52 -9.23
CA GLN A 141 -15.53 -8.05 -8.01
C GLN A 141 -16.95 -7.53 -8.24
N GLN A 142 -17.22 -6.87 -9.37
CA GLN A 142 -18.58 -6.44 -9.72
C GLN A 142 -19.48 -7.62 -10.02
N GLU A 143 -18.98 -8.64 -10.71
CA GLU A 143 -19.69 -9.89 -10.99
C GLU A 143 -19.98 -10.68 -9.71
N GLU A 144 -19.01 -10.76 -8.79
CA GLU A 144 -19.22 -11.41 -7.48
C GLU A 144 -20.22 -10.65 -6.60
N LYS A 145 -20.17 -9.31 -6.59
CA LYS A 145 -21.13 -8.48 -5.85
C LYS A 145 -22.54 -8.58 -6.45
N ALA A 146 -22.65 -8.64 -7.77
CA ALA A 146 -23.91 -8.78 -8.47
C ALA A 146 -24.40 -10.23 -8.56
N ALA A 147 -23.72 -11.19 -7.91
CA ALA A 147 -24.16 -12.57 -7.82
C ALA A 147 -25.40 -12.65 -6.92
N THR A 148 -26.54 -12.31 -7.52
CA THR A 148 -27.89 -12.61 -7.02
C THR A 148 -27.96 -14.07 -6.59
N ASP A 149 -28.84 -14.41 -5.65
CA ASP A 149 -29.00 -15.81 -5.20
C ASP A 149 -29.21 -16.78 -6.37
N ARG A 150 -29.85 -16.29 -7.45
CA ARG A 150 -29.94 -17.01 -8.73
C ARG A 150 -28.58 -17.32 -9.35
N ALA A 151 -27.66 -16.37 -9.43
CA ALA A 151 -26.31 -16.60 -9.96
C ALA A 151 -25.50 -17.60 -9.10
N ARG A 152 -25.71 -17.59 -7.78
CA ARG A 152 -25.10 -18.58 -6.85
C ARG A 152 -25.63 -19.98 -7.08
N LEU A 153 -26.93 -20.10 -7.32
CA LEU A 153 -27.60 -21.39 -7.53
C LEU A 153 -27.14 -22.09 -8.82
N PHE A 154 -26.77 -21.32 -9.85
CA PHE A 154 -26.33 -21.85 -11.15
C PHE A 154 -24.82 -21.72 -11.43
N LYS A 155 -24.02 -21.27 -10.46
CA LYS A 155 -22.54 -21.09 -10.57
C LYS A 155 -22.11 -20.37 -11.87
N GLY A 156 -22.92 -19.42 -12.34
CA GLY A 156 -22.67 -18.69 -13.59
C GLY A 156 -22.73 -19.52 -14.88
N LYS A 157 -23.28 -20.74 -14.86
CA LYS A 157 -23.44 -21.62 -16.03
C LYS A 157 -24.89 -21.98 -16.24
N ALA A 158 -25.30 -22.22 -17.49
CA ALA A 158 -26.58 -22.86 -17.76
C ALA A 158 -26.51 -24.32 -17.28
N GLN A 159 -27.06 -24.60 -16.09
CA GLN A 159 -27.17 -25.93 -15.53
C GLN A 159 -28.64 -26.34 -15.46
N CYS A 160 -28.94 -27.56 -15.91
CA CYS A 160 -30.22 -28.19 -15.63
C CYS A 160 -30.06 -28.96 -14.32
N LEU A 161 -30.61 -28.41 -13.24
CA LEU A 161 -30.68 -29.09 -11.95
C LEU A 161 -31.96 -29.92 -11.89
N SER A 162 -31.85 -31.13 -11.34
CA SER A 162 -33.04 -31.86 -10.90
C SER A 162 -33.71 -31.14 -9.72
N ALA A 163 -34.98 -31.47 -9.46
CA ALA A 163 -35.72 -30.82 -8.38
C ALA A 163 -35.01 -30.96 -7.02
N ASP A 164 -34.50 -32.16 -6.72
CA ASP A 164 -33.81 -32.44 -5.45
C ASP A 164 -32.51 -31.65 -5.31
N GLU A 165 -31.68 -31.61 -6.37
CA GLU A 165 -30.45 -30.82 -6.41
C GLU A 165 -30.71 -29.32 -6.23
N PHE A 166 -31.81 -28.80 -6.79
CA PHE A 166 -32.21 -27.41 -6.61
C PHE A 166 -32.54 -27.11 -5.14
N PHE A 167 -33.32 -27.97 -4.49
CA PHE A 167 -33.70 -27.77 -3.09
C PHE A 167 -32.51 -27.92 -2.14
N ASP A 168 -31.59 -28.85 -2.40
CA ASP A 168 -30.39 -29.00 -1.59
C ASP A 168 -29.46 -27.80 -1.74
N ALA A 169 -29.26 -27.29 -2.96
CA ALA A 169 -28.52 -26.04 -3.17
C ALA A 169 -29.16 -24.85 -2.45
N LEU A 170 -30.49 -24.77 -2.42
CA LEU A 170 -31.23 -23.71 -1.73
C LEU A 170 -31.06 -23.80 -0.21
N LYS A 171 -31.10 -25.02 0.37
CA LYS A 171 -30.81 -25.25 1.80
C LYS A 171 -29.39 -24.85 2.15
N GLU A 172 -28.40 -25.19 1.32
CA GLU A 172 -27.01 -24.78 1.54
C GLU A 172 -26.85 -23.26 1.54
N ILE A 173 -27.49 -22.56 0.60
CA ILE A 173 -27.48 -21.09 0.54
C ILE A 173 -28.08 -20.50 1.83
N GLN A 174 -29.23 -21.00 2.29
CA GLN A 174 -29.86 -20.55 3.53
C GLN A 174 -29.00 -20.85 4.77
N ALA A 175 -28.42 -22.05 4.86
CA ALA A 175 -27.52 -22.42 5.95
C ALA A 175 -26.28 -21.53 6.00
N ASN A 176 -25.71 -21.19 4.83
CA ASN A 176 -24.58 -20.28 4.73
C ASN A 176 -24.95 -18.84 5.14
N TRP A 177 -26.15 -18.37 4.79
CA TRP A 177 -26.63 -17.04 5.17
C TRP A 177 -26.82 -16.93 6.69
N THR A 178 -27.55 -17.86 7.29
CA THR A 178 -27.75 -17.94 8.74
C THR A 178 -26.43 -18.10 9.51
N ALA A 179 -25.49 -18.91 9.01
CA ALA A 179 -24.16 -19.03 9.61
C ALA A 179 -23.34 -17.72 9.52
N LYS A 180 -23.45 -16.98 8.41
CA LYS A 180 -22.82 -15.65 8.27
C LYS A 180 -23.40 -14.65 9.25
N GLU A 181 -24.72 -14.59 9.39
CA GLU A 181 -25.40 -13.70 10.35
C GLU A 181 -25.00 -14.03 11.79
N ALA A 182 -25.06 -15.31 12.17
CA ALA A 182 -24.63 -15.77 13.49
C ALA A 182 -23.16 -15.40 13.77
N ARG A 183 -22.27 -15.50 12.77
CA ARG A 183 -20.87 -15.06 12.91
C ARG A 183 -20.76 -13.55 13.09
N LYS A 184 -21.54 -12.74 12.36
CA LYS A 184 -21.56 -11.27 12.52
C LYS A 184 -22.05 -10.88 13.92
N GLU A 185 -23.09 -11.55 14.42
CA GLU A 185 -23.59 -11.35 15.77
C GLU A 185 -22.58 -11.75 16.84
N ALA A 186 -21.95 -12.92 16.70
CA ALA A 186 -20.90 -13.38 17.61
C ALA A 186 -19.71 -12.39 17.67
N LYS A 187 -19.26 -11.87 16.51
CA LYS A 187 -18.22 -10.84 16.45
C LYS A 187 -18.64 -9.54 17.13
N LYS A 188 -19.87 -9.08 16.91
CA LYS A 188 -20.41 -7.87 17.59
C LYS A 188 -20.45 -8.05 19.10
N ALA A 189 -20.92 -9.20 19.58
CA ALA A 189 -20.96 -9.54 20.99
C ALA A 189 -19.55 -9.62 21.60
N GLU A 190 -18.58 -10.19 20.89
CA GLU A 190 -17.19 -10.24 21.34
C GLU A 190 -16.58 -8.83 21.46
N ARG A 191 -16.82 -7.95 20.46
CA ARG A 191 -16.37 -6.55 20.48
C ARG A 191 -16.98 -5.78 21.66
N GLN A 192 -18.26 -5.98 21.92
CA GLN A 192 -18.94 -5.37 23.08
C GLN A 192 -18.33 -5.86 24.40
N ARG A 193 -18.15 -7.17 24.57
CA ARG A 193 -17.51 -7.74 25.76
C ARG A 193 -16.08 -7.21 25.97
N LYS A 194 -15.29 -7.08 24.90
CA LYS A 194 -13.94 -6.48 24.97
C LYS A 194 -14.00 -5.01 25.39
N LYS A 195 -14.99 -4.26 24.90
CA LYS A 195 -15.19 -2.85 25.27
C LYS A 195 -15.57 -2.71 26.75
N GLU A 196 -16.53 -3.50 27.22
CA GLU A 196 -16.97 -3.51 28.62
C GLU A 196 -15.81 -3.85 29.57
N ALA A 197 -15.03 -4.89 29.24
CA ALA A 197 -13.85 -5.26 30.03
C ALA A 197 -12.77 -4.14 30.07
N ARG A 198 -12.59 -3.39 28.96
CA ARG A 198 -11.70 -2.22 28.92
C ARG A 198 -12.22 -1.10 29.82
N GLU A 199 -13.52 -0.81 29.77
CA GLU A 199 -14.14 0.23 30.59
C GLU A 199 -14.08 -0.08 32.09
N GLU A 200 -14.25 -1.35 32.50
CA GLU A 200 -14.11 -1.78 33.90
C GLU A 200 -12.68 -1.56 34.40
N ILE A 201 -11.66 -1.98 33.63
CA ILE A 201 -10.25 -1.76 33.99
C ILE A 201 -9.90 -0.27 34.06
N GLU A 202 -10.47 0.56 33.19
CA GLU A 202 -10.27 2.00 33.24
C GLU A 202 -10.89 2.64 34.48
N LYS A 203 -12.07 2.19 34.91
CA LYS A 203 -12.70 2.62 36.18
C LYS A 203 -11.83 2.25 37.37
N GLU A 204 -11.39 0.99 37.46
CA GLU A 204 -10.51 0.53 38.54
C GLU A 204 -9.18 1.31 38.58
N TRP A 205 -8.60 1.59 37.42
CA TRP A 205 -7.38 2.37 37.32
C TRP A 205 -7.57 3.85 37.70
N ALA A 206 -8.71 4.44 37.35
CA ALA A 206 -9.06 5.79 37.77
C ALA A 206 -9.22 5.89 39.29
N GLU A 207 -9.87 4.92 39.92
CA GLU A 207 -9.97 4.83 41.38
C GLU A 207 -8.61 4.69 42.06
N MET A 208 -7.72 3.84 41.53
CA MET A 208 -6.36 3.69 42.05
C MET A 208 -5.55 4.99 41.94
N LYS A 209 -5.65 5.70 40.81
CA LYS A 209 -5.01 7.00 40.63
C LYS A 209 -5.55 8.04 41.62
N TRP A 210 -6.86 8.06 41.84
CA TRP A 210 -7.47 8.98 42.79
C TRP A 210 -7.00 8.70 44.23
N LYS A 211 -7.02 7.43 44.66
CA LYS A 211 -6.50 7.03 45.98
C LYS A 211 -5.02 7.39 46.15
N HIS A 212 -4.21 7.19 45.12
CA HIS A 212 -2.79 7.55 45.14
C HIS A 212 -2.58 9.07 45.21
N ALA A 213 -3.37 9.87 44.50
CA ALA A 213 -3.30 11.32 44.57
C ALA A 213 -3.55 11.83 46.00
N VAL A 214 -4.59 11.31 46.66
CA VAL A 214 -4.90 11.64 48.07
C VAL A 214 -3.76 11.23 49.01
N LEU A 215 -3.15 10.05 48.81
CA LEU A 215 -2.00 9.61 49.60
C LEU A 215 -0.75 10.48 49.37
N VAL A 216 -0.54 10.94 48.14
CA VAL A 216 0.59 11.84 47.82
C VAL A 216 0.38 13.21 48.45
N GLU A 217 -0.84 13.77 48.41
CA GLU A 217 -1.17 15.04 49.06
C GLU A 217 -0.94 14.96 50.58
N ALA A 218 -1.40 13.88 51.23
CA ALA A 218 -1.16 13.65 52.65
C ALA A 218 0.35 13.52 52.97
N TRP A 219 1.09 12.77 52.16
CA TRP A 219 2.55 12.61 52.31
C TRP A 219 3.30 13.93 52.09
N GLU A 220 2.88 14.76 51.13
CA GLU A 220 3.47 16.08 50.88
C GLU A 220 3.23 17.03 52.06
N ALA A 221 2.04 16.99 52.67
CA ALA A 221 1.72 17.74 53.88
C ALA A 221 2.57 17.29 55.09
N GLU A 222 2.73 15.98 55.30
CA GLU A 222 3.60 15.43 56.36
C GLU A 222 5.07 15.80 56.15
N CYS A 223 5.56 15.71 54.92
CA CYS A 223 6.93 16.10 54.59
C CYS A 223 7.18 17.60 54.77
N ALA A 224 6.20 18.45 54.43
CA ALA A 224 6.31 19.89 54.67
C ALA A 224 6.47 20.19 56.17
N GLY A 225 5.65 19.57 57.03
CA GLY A 225 5.77 19.72 58.49
C GLY A 225 7.10 19.21 59.05
N LEU A 226 7.61 18.08 58.54
CA LEU A 226 8.93 17.55 58.93
C LEU A 226 10.08 18.48 58.53
N VAL A 227 9.99 19.11 57.35
CA VAL A 227 10.98 20.09 56.88
C VAL A 227 10.98 21.34 57.75
N GLU A 228 9.80 21.85 58.15
CA GLU A 228 9.68 22.96 59.09
C GLU A 228 10.31 22.64 60.46
N MET A 229 10.24 21.39 60.91
CA MET A 229 10.90 20.90 62.12
C MET A 229 12.42 20.65 61.97
N GLY A 230 13.02 20.98 60.81
CA GLY A 230 14.46 20.89 60.58
C GLY A 230 15.00 19.48 60.30
N THR A 231 14.13 18.52 59.95
CA THR A 231 14.60 17.19 59.53
C THR A 231 15.36 17.28 58.21
N ARG A 232 16.40 16.44 58.06
CA ARG A 232 17.20 16.40 56.84
C ARG A 232 16.42 15.67 55.75
N LYS A 233 16.57 16.09 54.49
CA LYS A 233 15.87 15.50 53.32
C LYS A 233 16.08 13.97 53.15
N LYS A 234 17.18 13.42 53.67
CA LYS A 234 17.47 11.97 53.61
C LYS A 234 16.62 11.15 54.57
N ASP A 235 16.07 11.79 55.60
CA ASP A 235 15.31 11.15 56.67
C ASP A 235 13.78 11.31 56.47
N LEU A 236 13.36 11.92 55.34
CA LEU A 236 11.96 12.03 54.97
C LEU A 236 11.39 10.66 54.57
N PRO A 237 10.10 10.39 54.88
CA PRO A 237 9.46 9.15 54.47
C PRO A 237 9.48 9.02 52.93
N PRO A 238 9.62 7.81 52.38
CA PRO A 238 9.63 7.60 50.94
C PRO A 238 8.27 7.93 50.31
N LYS A 239 8.28 8.50 49.11
CA LYS A 239 7.05 8.84 48.38
C LYS A 239 6.20 7.59 48.07
N PRO A 240 4.88 7.61 48.31
CA PRO A 240 3.99 6.50 47.96
C PRO A 240 4.10 6.10 46.48
N LYS A 241 4.18 4.80 46.21
CA LYS A 241 4.27 4.26 44.85
C LYS A 241 2.88 3.89 44.33
N LEU A 242 2.59 4.26 43.08
CA LEU A 242 1.38 3.82 42.39
C LEU A 242 1.53 2.35 41.97
N GLY A 243 0.47 1.55 42.18
CA GLY A 243 0.42 0.17 41.72
C GLY A 243 0.49 0.06 40.18
N LYS A 244 0.72 -1.15 39.66
CA LYS A 244 0.67 -1.38 38.21
C LYS A 244 -0.77 -1.34 37.71
N LYS A 245 -1.00 -0.83 36.50
CA LYS A 245 -2.31 -0.87 35.86
C LYS A 245 -2.76 -2.33 35.68
N PRO A 246 -4.02 -2.68 36.01
CA PRO A 246 -4.57 -3.99 35.67
C PRO A 246 -4.46 -4.22 34.17
N GLN A 247 -3.96 -5.39 33.78
CA GLN A 247 -3.84 -5.77 32.38
C GLN A 247 -5.01 -6.67 32.02
N LEU A 248 -5.58 -6.48 30.83
CA LEU A 248 -6.43 -7.50 30.24
C LEU A 248 -5.60 -8.77 30.07
N PRO A 249 -6.21 -9.97 30.17
CA PRO A 249 -5.56 -11.17 29.67
C PRO A 249 -5.11 -10.89 28.23
N ALA A 250 -3.89 -11.30 27.88
CA ALA A 250 -3.33 -11.13 26.55
C ALA A 250 -4.24 -11.86 25.55
N VAL A 251 -5.21 -11.12 25.01
CA VAL A 251 -5.87 -11.48 23.78
C VAL A 251 -4.92 -10.95 22.74
N ASP A 252 -4.39 -11.85 21.90
CA ASP A 252 -3.59 -11.47 20.75
C ASP A 252 -4.41 -10.43 19.97
N ASP A 253 -4.02 -9.16 20.09
CA ASP A 253 -4.49 -8.07 19.26
C ASP A 253 -3.84 -8.30 17.87
N GLU A 254 -4.23 -9.37 17.19
CA GLU A 254 -4.14 -9.41 15.74
C GLU A 254 -4.99 -8.23 15.28
N GLU A 255 -4.32 -7.23 14.71
CA GLU A 255 -4.92 -6.07 14.07
C GLU A 255 -6.01 -6.58 13.10
N GLU A 256 -7.27 -6.58 13.55
CA GLU A 256 -8.43 -6.74 12.67
C GLU A 256 -8.40 -5.51 11.76
N GLU A 257 -7.73 -5.62 10.61
CA GLU A 257 -7.97 -4.76 9.46
C GLU A 257 -9.50 -4.66 9.30
N GLU A 258 -10.02 -3.44 9.39
CA GLU A 258 -11.37 -3.12 8.97
C GLU A 258 -11.48 -3.45 7.47
N GLU A 259 -11.76 -4.71 7.15
CA GLU A 259 -12.43 -5.03 5.90
C GLU A 259 -13.78 -4.30 5.98
N GLU A 260 -13.83 -3.10 5.42
CA GLU A 260 -15.06 -2.40 5.07
C GLU A 260 -15.88 -3.38 4.22
N GLU A 261 -16.79 -4.12 4.87
CA GLU A 261 -17.76 -4.92 4.15
C GLU A 261 -18.50 -3.97 3.21
N PRO A 262 -18.61 -4.30 1.90
CA PRO A 262 -19.38 -3.50 0.98
C PRO A 262 -20.80 -3.40 1.54
N ILE A 263 -21.24 -2.16 1.79
CA ILE A 263 -22.62 -1.83 2.12
C ILE A 263 -23.46 -2.43 1.00
N ASP A 264 -24.21 -3.49 1.33
CA ASP A 264 -25.18 -4.09 0.45
C ASP A 264 -26.40 -3.15 0.44
N GLU A 265 -26.29 -2.07 -0.33
CA GLU A 265 -27.41 -1.20 -0.68
C GLU A 265 -28.30 -1.94 -1.66
N THR A 266 -29.11 -2.86 -1.16
CA THR A 266 -30.28 -3.37 -1.86
C THR A 266 -31.50 -3.30 -0.96
N ASP A 267 -31.94 -2.07 -0.70
CA ASP A 267 -33.32 -1.74 -0.36
C ASP A 267 -33.80 -0.64 -1.32
N VAL A 268 -34.11 -1.03 -2.57
CA VAL A 268 -35.03 -0.32 -3.49
C VAL A 268 -35.80 -1.36 -4.31
#